data_AF-A0A7S2K8T3-F1
#
_entry.id   AF-A0A7S2K8T3-F1
#
_cell.length_a   1.000
_cell.length_b   1.000
_cell.length_c   1.000
_cell.angle_alpha   90.00
_cell.angle_beta   90.00
_cell.angle_gamma   90.00
#
_symmetry.space_group_name_H-M   'P 1'
#
loop_
_entity.id
_entity.type
_entity.pdbx_description
1 polymer ?
#
loop_
_entity_poly.entity_id
_entity_poly.type
_entity_poly.pdbx_seq_one_letter_code
_entity_poly.pdbx_strand_id
1 'polypeptide(L)'
;MWNHFDLVTLTMITQVAYDMSRSVNDELQHNQDDFTNPSDDLRIRRVIATAVVFETIFLFHYIRILNQSLAVFITALVQIVIDLRWFIFVLVIMLSMFAQMFMAIIPGTQEGQTYASMNCGNQVTAAALLEECIRDADISSFKYFYRITYEMMLGDWDLDRGFSDGGVYPVFVLFTFFITIIMTNMLIAIASGSYENAKQKGPGLFRIMRIHYCSEVSLLELATCQGTKVVSALIITGTLFSIGVVRWLDRTTNKSGSFEHQYHLYLAVGVMAWYVFTAAGVLYYTATSSRMVKERQCHKFGFGVLLLYFRNVSRFIQFVGKRLIGTIESDDDENWDNDSGCFVSACSNNSK
;
A
#
# COMPACT_ATOMS: atom_id res chain seq x y z
N MET A 1 2.97 13.80 2.89
CA MET A 1 2.38 12.44 2.99
C MET A 1 3.24 11.42 2.26
N TRP A 2 3.47 11.56 0.95
CA TRP A 2 4.24 10.58 0.15
C TRP A 2 5.66 10.32 0.66
N ASN A 3 6.42 11.36 0.99
CA ASN A 3 7.76 11.18 1.58
C ASN A 3 7.75 10.37 2.90
N HIS A 4 6.63 10.38 3.64
CA HIS A 4 6.50 9.56 4.85
C HIS A 4 6.24 8.09 4.48
N PHE A 5 5.43 7.82 3.45
CA PHE A 5 5.26 6.46 2.92
C PHE A 5 6.58 5.91 2.36
N ASP A 6 7.36 6.73 1.65
CA ASP A 6 8.67 6.32 1.13
C ASP A 6 9.62 5.98 2.28
N LEU A 7 9.66 6.82 3.32
CA LEU A 7 10.46 6.57 4.51
C LEU A 7 10.04 5.28 5.21
N VAL A 8 8.73 5.04 5.41
CA VAL A 8 8.22 3.82 6.03
C VAL A 8 8.61 2.59 5.20
N THR A 9 8.44 2.65 3.88
CA THR A 9 8.80 1.55 2.97
C THR A 9 10.30 1.24 3.04
N LEU A 10 11.15 2.27 3.01
CA LEU A 10 12.60 2.11 3.16
C LEU A 10 12.95 1.50 4.52
N THR A 11 12.32 1.95 5.62
CA THR A 11 12.56 1.37 6.94
C THR A 11 12.17 -0.10 7.01
N MET A 12 11.04 -0.50 6.40
CA MET A 12 10.61 -1.89 6.34
C MET A 12 11.58 -2.76 5.55
N ILE A 13 12.05 -2.28 4.39
CA ILE A 13 13.03 -2.99 3.57
C ILE A 13 14.36 -3.15 4.32
N THR A 14 14.82 -2.10 5.01
CA THR A 14 16.05 -2.19 5.83
C THR A 14 15.89 -3.17 6.99
N GLN A 15 14.70 -3.25 7.58
CA GLN A 15 14.40 -4.21 8.64
C GLN A 15 14.44 -5.65 8.12
N VAL A 16 13.86 -5.92 6.93
CA VAL A 16 13.94 -7.24 6.28
C VAL A 16 15.39 -7.61 6.00
N ALA A 17 16.17 -6.68 5.43
CA ALA A 17 17.58 -6.93 5.13
C ALA A 17 18.39 -7.23 6.39
N TYR A 18 18.11 -6.52 7.50
CA TYR A 18 18.74 -6.75 8.79
C TYR A 18 18.36 -8.11 9.38
N ASP A 19 17.07 -8.44 9.45
CA ASP A 19 16.56 -9.70 9.99
C ASP A 19 17.09 -10.90 9.17
N MET A 20 17.17 -10.75 7.84
CA MET A 20 17.74 -11.77 6.96
C MET A 20 19.24 -11.94 7.15
N SER A 21 19.99 -10.84 7.28
CA SER A 21 21.44 -10.90 7.56
C SER A 21 21.72 -11.56 8.90
N ARG A 22 20.86 -11.34 9.90
CA ARG A 22 20.97 -11.97 11.21
C ARG A 22 20.69 -13.46 11.13
N SER A 23 19.61 -13.87 10.47
CA SER A 23 19.25 -15.28 10.29
C SER A 23 20.38 -16.09 9.66
N VAL A 24 21.08 -15.54 8.67
CA VAL A 24 22.21 -16.23 8.03
C VAL A 24 23.44 -16.30 8.92
N ASN A 25 23.70 -15.29 9.75
CA ASN A 25 24.80 -15.32 10.71
C ASN A 25 24.56 -16.35 11.82
N ASP A 26 23.32 -16.49 12.28
CA ASP A 26 22.94 -17.46 13.30
C ASP A 26 23.07 -18.90 12.74
N GLU A 27 22.69 -19.13 11.48
CA GLU A 27 22.88 -20.42 10.78
C GLU A 27 24.37 -20.79 10.59
N LEU A 28 25.25 -19.80 10.42
CA LEU A 28 26.70 -20.04 10.35
C LEU A 28 27.33 -20.40 11.71
N GLN A 29 26.70 -20.01 12.82
CA GLN A 29 27.23 -20.24 14.17
C GLN A 29 26.69 -21.50 14.83
N HIS A 30 25.44 -21.90 14.54
CA HIS A 30 24.90 -23.17 14.99
C HIS A 30 25.19 -24.28 13.99
N ASN A 31 26.12 -25.17 14.36
CA ASN A 31 26.38 -26.42 13.64
C ASN A 31 25.08 -27.20 13.49
N GLN A 32 24.50 -27.15 12.28
CA GLN A 32 23.71 -28.10 11.48
C GLN A 32 22.68 -29.06 12.11
N ASP A 33 22.59 -29.21 13.43
CA ASP A 33 21.78 -30.23 14.09
C ASP A 33 20.50 -29.69 14.75
N ASP A 34 20.32 -28.37 14.86
CA ASP A 34 19.08 -27.80 15.41
C ASP A 34 18.21 -27.21 14.29
N PHE A 35 17.15 -27.96 13.98
CA PHE A 35 16.21 -27.69 12.91
C PHE A 35 15.51 -26.34 13.17
N THR A 36 15.62 -25.44 12.21
CA THR A 36 15.06 -24.07 12.18
C THR A 36 13.73 -23.92 12.92
N ASN A 37 13.68 -23.01 13.90
CA ASN A 37 12.44 -22.63 14.58
C ASN A 37 11.42 -22.07 13.55
N PRO A 38 10.24 -22.70 13.38
CA PRO A 38 9.25 -22.28 12.38
C PRO A 38 8.67 -20.87 12.62
N SER A 39 8.88 -20.29 13.80
CA SER A 39 8.44 -18.94 14.15
C SER A 39 9.17 -17.84 13.36
N ASP A 40 10.44 -18.03 13.03
CA ASP A 40 11.28 -16.98 12.45
C ASP A 40 10.98 -16.78 10.96
N ASP A 41 10.75 -17.88 10.23
CA ASP A 41 10.31 -17.86 8.83
C ASP A 41 8.96 -17.13 8.66
N LEU A 42 7.99 -17.40 9.54
CA LEU A 42 6.70 -16.72 9.53
C LEU A 42 6.82 -15.20 9.72
N ARG A 43 7.75 -14.74 10.56
CA ARG A 43 7.97 -13.31 10.80
C ARG A 43 8.53 -12.64 9.56
N ILE A 44 9.56 -13.22 8.93
CA ILE A 44 10.16 -12.68 7.70
C ILE A 44 9.12 -12.59 6.58
N ARG A 45 8.34 -13.66 6.36
CA ARG A 45 7.27 -13.69 5.35
C ARG A 45 6.23 -12.59 5.56
N ARG A 46 5.83 -12.33 6.80
CA ARG A 46 4.88 -11.25 7.13
C ARG A 46 5.45 -9.87 6.79
N VAL A 47 6.71 -9.61 7.12
CA VAL A 47 7.32 -8.31 6.82
C VAL A 47 7.48 -8.11 5.32
N ILE A 48 7.91 -9.14 4.57
CA ILE A 48 7.99 -9.09 3.11
C ILE A 48 6.59 -8.82 2.50
N ALA A 49 5.57 -9.55 2.94
CA ALA A 49 4.20 -9.34 2.45
C ALA A 49 3.72 -7.90 2.72
N THR A 50 4.00 -7.35 3.89
CA THR A 50 3.66 -5.94 4.19
C THR A 50 4.45 -4.96 3.30
N ALA A 51 5.74 -5.19 3.08
CA ALA A 51 6.56 -4.32 2.25
C ALA A 51 6.07 -4.28 0.79
N VAL A 52 5.64 -5.42 0.24
CA VAL A 52 5.04 -5.50 -1.10
C VAL A 52 3.76 -4.67 -1.18
N VAL A 53 2.91 -4.66 -0.14
CA VAL A 53 1.71 -3.81 -0.12
C VAL A 53 2.10 -2.32 -0.19
N PHE A 54 3.08 -1.88 0.61
CA PHE A 54 3.55 -0.49 0.55
C PHE A 54 4.16 -0.13 -0.81
N GLU A 55 4.88 -1.06 -1.44
CA GLU A 55 5.41 -0.87 -2.80
C GLU A 55 4.27 -0.70 -3.83
N THR A 56 3.18 -1.47 -3.72
CA THR A 56 2.05 -1.28 -4.62
C THR A 56 1.41 0.10 -4.45
N ILE A 57 1.39 0.66 -3.23
CA ILE A 57 0.93 2.04 -2.97
C ILE A 57 1.85 3.06 -3.67
N PHE A 58 3.16 2.82 -3.69
CA PHE A 58 4.11 3.65 -4.43
C PHE A 58 3.85 3.61 -5.94
N LEU A 59 3.52 2.43 -6.49
CA LEU A 59 3.15 2.30 -7.89
C LEU A 59 1.92 3.17 -8.22
N PHE A 60 0.90 3.20 -7.35
CA PHE A 60 -0.25 4.09 -7.54
C PHE A 60 0.15 5.58 -7.58
N HIS A 61 1.10 5.99 -6.74
CA HIS A 61 1.64 7.35 -6.78
C HIS A 61 2.27 7.69 -8.13
N TYR A 62 3.05 6.75 -8.69
CA TYR A 62 3.70 6.98 -9.98
C TYR A 62 2.70 7.01 -11.15
N ILE A 63 1.72 6.09 -11.16
CA ILE A 63 0.68 6.06 -12.19
C ILE A 63 -0.12 7.38 -12.20
N ARG A 64 -0.28 8.03 -11.03
CA ARG A 64 -0.89 9.37 -10.90
C ARG A 64 -0.22 10.43 -11.76
N ILE A 65 1.09 10.33 -12.02
CA ILE A 65 1.84 11.32 -12.80
C ILE A 65 1.66 11.10 -14.31
N LEU A 66 1.41 9.85 -14.72
CA LEU A 66 1.38 9.45 -16.13
C LEU A 66 0.08 9.78 -16.85
N ASN A 67 -1.06 9.80 -16.14
CA ASN A 67 -2.38 9.99 -16.75
C ASN A 67 -3.23 10.96 -15.94
N GLN A 68 -3.69 12.03 -16.59
CA GLN A 68 -4.54 13.06 -15.99
C GLN A 68 -5.85 12.51 -15.40
N SER A 69 -6.57 11.63 -16.12
CA SER A 69 -7.87 11.13 -15.64
C SER A 69 -7.70 10.31 -14.37
N LEU A 70 -6.67 9.47 -14.35
CA LEU A 70 -6.30 8.68 -13.19
C LEU A 70 -5.75 9.56 -12.05
N ALA A 71 -5.04 10.63 -12.37
CA ALA A 71 -4.54 11.58 -11.38
C ALA A 71 -5.68 12.26 -10.60
N VAL A 72 -6.70 12.72 -11.33
CA VAL A 72 -7.91 13.30 -10.75
C VAL A 72 -8.64 12.27 -9.89
N PHE A 73 -8.77 11.03 -10.39
CA PHE A 73 -9.40 9.94 -9.64
C PHE A 73 -8.67 9.61 -8.33
N ILE A 74 -7.34 9.43 -8.34
CA ILE A 74 -6.56 9.14 -7.12
C ILE A 74 -6.65 10.31 -6.14
N THR A 75 -6.56 11.54 -6.64
CA THR A 75 -6.73 12.74 -5.81
C THR A 75 -8.11 12.76 -5.16
N ALA A 76 -9.16 12.41 -5.90
CA ALA A 76 -10.51 12.31 -5.38
C ALA A 76 -10.65 11.23 -4.31
N LEU A 77 -10.05 10.05 -4.51
CA LEU A 77 -10.02 8.98 -3.50
C LEU A 77 -9.35 9.44 -2.20
N VAL A 78 -8.19 10.11 -2.30
CA VAL A 78 -7.49 10.63 -1.12
C VAL A 78 -8.34 11.67 -0.40
N GLN A 79 -9.01 12.56 -1.14
CA GLN A 79 -9.91 13.55 -0.56
C GLN A 79 -11.08 12.88 0.18
N ILE A 80 -11.73 11.89 -0.45
CA ILE A 80 -12.81 11.11 0.17
C ILE A 80 -12.32 10.47 1.47
N VAL A 81 -11.14 9.82 1.48
CA VAL A 81 -10.58 9.20 2.69
C VAL A 81 -10.35 10.22 3.81
N ILE A 82 -9.86 11.42 3.47
CA ILE A 82 -9.65 12.50 4.46
C ILE A 82 -10.99 12.99 5.02
N ASP A 83 -12.00 13.17 4.18
CA ASP A 83 -13.33 13.63 4.59
C ASP A 83 -14.04 12.56 5.45
N LEU A 84 -13.79 11.28 5.16
CA LEU A 84 -14.33 10.15 5.92
C LEU A 84 -13.72 9.96 7.31
N ARG A 85 -12.63 10.64 7.69
CA ARG A 85 -11.95 10.41 8.97
C ARG A 85 -12.87 10.54 10.18
N TRP A 86 -13.78 11.52 10.16
CA TRP A 86 -14.71 11.77 11.26
C TRP A 86 -15.86 10.78 11.26
N PHE A 87 -16.31 10.38 10.06
CA PHE A 87 -17.31 9.34 9.91
C PHE A 87 -16.78 7.99 10.44
N ILE A 88 -15.55 7.61 10.09
CA ILE A 88 -14.89 6.39 10.60
C ILE A 88 -14.78 6.44 12.12
N PHE A 89 -14.44 7.60 12.70
CA PHE A 89 -14.38 7.76 14.14
C PHE A 89 -15.73 7.49 14.82
N VAL A 90 -16.83 8.06 14.31
CA VAL A 90 -18.19 7.79 14.81
C VAL A 90 -18.58 6.33 14.62
N LEU A 91 -18.24 5.74 13.47
CA LEU A 91 -18.49 4.33 13.18
C LEU A 91 -17.80 3.41 14.18
N VAL A 92 -16.53 3.65 14.51
CA VAL A 92 -15.77 2.87 15.50
C VAL A 92 -16.43 2.96 16.88
N ILE A 93 -16.86 4.15 17.32
CA ILE A 93 -17.56 4.31 18.59
C ILE A 93 -18.85 3.48 18.61
N MET A 94 -19.66 3.57 17.56
CA MET A 94 -20.91 2.84 17.47
C MET A 94 -20.67 1.32 17.44
N LEU A 95 -19.68 0.84 16.67
CA LEU A 95 -19.27 -0.57 16.65
C LEU A 95 -18.82 -1.04 18.04
N SER A 96 -18.03 -0.25 18.76
CA SER A 96 -17.61 -0.57 20.13
C SER A 96 -18.81 -0.66 21.09
N MET A 97 -19.79 0.25 20.98
CA MET A 97 -21.00 0.21 21.80
C MET A 97 -21.81 -1.07 21.56
N PHE A 98 -22.05 -1.45 20.30
CA PHE A 98 -22.77 -2.68 19.98
C PHE A 98 -21.98 -3.94 20.37
N ALA A 99 -20.66 -3.95 20.16
CA ALA A 99 -19.81 -5.06 20.60
C ALA A 99 -19.92 -5.28 22.12
N GLN A 100 -19.95 -4.21 22.92
CA GLN A 100 -20.17 -4.28 24.36
C GLN A 100 -21.59 -4.75 24.71
N MET A 101 -22.61 -4.32 23.97
CA MET A 101 -23.99 -4.80 24.17
C MET A 101 -24.11 -6.30 23.89
N PHE A 102 -23.52 -6.80 22.80
CA PHE A 102 -23.50 -8.24 22.51
C PHE A 102 -22.76 -9.02 23.60
N MET A 103 -21.60 -8.52 24.04
CA MET A 103 -20.83 -9.14 25.13
C MET A 103 -21.61 -9.17 26.46
N ALA A 104 -22.45 -8.18 26.74
CA ALA A 104 -23.25 -8.12 27.95
C ALA A 104 -24.52 -9.00 27.91
N ILE A 105 -25.11 -9.15 26.72
CA ILE A 105 -26.36 -9.90 26.53
C ILE A 105 -26.11 -11.39 26.42
N ILE A 106 -25.07 -11.78 25.68
CA ILE A 106 -24.67 -13.17 25.57
C ILE A 106 -24.05 -13.47 26.93
N PRO A 107 -24.75 -14.22 27.81
CA PRO A 107 -24.17 -14.54 29.09
C PRO A 107 -22.89 -15.28 28.75
N GLY A 108 -21.76 -14.66 29.11
CA GLY A 108 -20.50 -15.36 29.06
C GLY A 108 -20.73 -16.70 29.72
N THR A 109 -20.14 -17.75 29.17
CA THR A 109 -20.07 -19.10 29.73
C THR A 109 -19.45 -19.15 31.15
N GLN A 110 -19.47 -18.04 31.90
CA GLN A 110 -18.90 -17.78 33.21
C GLN A 110 -19.81 -18.15 34.38
N GLU A 111 -21.11 -18.35 34.22
CA GLU A 111 -21.92 -18.91 35.31
C GLU A 111 -22.00 -20.44 35.21
N GLY A 112 -20.90 -21.09 35.58
CA GLY A 112 -20.98 -22.39 36.24
C GLY A 112 -20.47 -23.63 35.51
N GLN A 113 -19.82 -23.51 34.34
CA GLN A 113 -18.98 -24.61 33.85
C GLN A 113 -17.51 -24.22 33.95
N THR A 114 -16.93 -24.65 35.06
CA THR A 114 -15.51 -24.85 35.29
C THR A 114 -14.93 -25.74 34.19
N TYR A 115 -14.70 -25.21 32.99
CA TYR A 115 -13.90 -25.87 31.94
C TYR A 115 -12.42 -26.01 32.35
N ALA A 116 -12.05 -25.60 33.57
CA ALA A 116 -10.82 -25.98 34.23
C ALA A 116 -10.80 -27.44 34.75
N SER A 117 -11.85 -28.26 34.57
CA SER A 117 -11.77 -29.67 34.97
C SER A 117 -12.52 -30.68 34.09
N MET A 118 -12.89 -30.36 32.86
CA MET A 118 -13.28 -31.44 31.93
C MET A 118 -11.99 -32.05 31.41
N ASN A 119 -11.60 -33.17 32.03
CA ASN A 119 -10.52 -34.04 31.60
C ASN A 119 -10.43 -34.08 30.06
N CYS A 120 -9.46 -33.35 29.49
CA CYS A 120 -8.82 -33.71 28.22
C CYS A 120 -8.02 -35.04 28.35
N GLY A 121 -8.29 -35.82 29.39
CA GLY A 121 -7.91 -37.21 29.52
C GLY A 121 -9.08 -38.08 29.06
N ASN A 122 -9.10 -38.43 27.77
CA ASN A 122 -8.87 -39.80 27.30
C ASN A 122 -9.46 -40.02 25.90
N GLN A 123 -8.55 -40.25 24.94
CA GLN A 123 -8.72 -41.07 23.74
C GLN A 123 -9.59 -40.57 22.56
N VAL A 124 -9.61 -39.27 22.29
CA VAL A 124 -9.88 -38.77 20.92
C VAL A 124 -8.67 -37.96 20.45
N THR A 125 -8.32 -38.09 19.17
CA THR A 125 -7.10 -37.54 18.55
C THR A 125 -6.77 -36.14 19.05
N ALA A 126 -5.61 -35.97 19.68
CA ALA A 126 -5.19 -34.77 20.40
C ALA A 126 -5.29 -33.46 19.59
N ALA A 127 -5.25 -33.54 18.26
CA ALA A 127 -5.38 -32.38 17.38
C ALA A 127 -6.79 -31.75 17.39
N ALA A 128 -7.85 -32.56 17.36
CA ALA A 128 -9.23 -32.04 17.31
C ALA A 128 -9.66 -31.42 18.65
N LEU A 129 -9.22 -32.01 19.76
CA LEU A 129 -9.49 -31.48 21.10
C LEU A 129 -8.72 -30.19 21.39
N LEU A 130 -7.49 -30.07 20.87
CA LEU A 130 -6.72 -28.83 21.00
C LEU A 130 -7.39 -27.68 20.26
N GLU A 131 -7.93 -27.94 19.06
CA GLU A 131 -8.64 -26.95 18.27
C GLU A 131 -9.94 -26.48 18.95
N GLU A 132 -10.69 -27.39 19.56
CA GLU A 132 -11.92 -27.07 20.29
C GLU A 132 -11.64 -26.30 21.60
N CYS A 133 -10.61 -26.68 22.38
CA CYS A 133 -10.22 -25.94 23.58
C CYS A 133 -9.66 -24.53 23.29
N ILE A 134 -8.93 -24.36 22.18
CA ILE A 134 -8.46 -23.02 21.77
C ILE A 134 -9.64 -22.14 21.35
N ARG A 135 -10.64 -22.72 20.69
CA ARG A 135 -11.85 -22.02 20.29
C ARG A 135 -12.61 -21.46 21.49
N ASP A 136 -12.75 -22.25 22.55
CA ASP A 136 -13.50 -21.84 23.75
C ASP A 136 -12.80 -20.76 24.59
N ALA A 137 -11.46 -20.74 24.61
CA ALA A 137 -10.71 -19.68 25.29
C ALA A 137 -10.83 -18.31 24.59
N ASP A 138 -11.02 -18.29 23.26
CA ASP A 138 -11.08 -17.05 22.47
C ASP A 138 -12.48 -16.39 22.50
N ILE A 139 -13.56 -17.16 22.73
CA ILE A 139 -14.95 -16.65 22.75
C ILE A 139 -15.19 -15.61 23.85
N SER A 140 -14.45 -15.67 24.96
CA SER A 140 -14.55 -14.69 26.06
C SER A 140 -13.73 -13.41 25.83
N SER A 141 -12.95 -13.36 24.74
CA SER A 141 -12.06 -12.23 24.47
C SER A 141 -12.85 -11.05 23.90
N PHE A 142 -12.60 -9.84 24.40
CA PHE A 142 -13.11 -8.59 23.81
C PHE A 142 -12.84 -8.51 22.30
N LYS A 143 -11.72 -9.09 21.85
CA LYS A 143 -11.33 -9.16 20.44
C LYS A 143 -12.32 -9.97 19.60
N TYR A 144 -12.90 -11.04 20.14
CA TYR A 144 -13.85 -11.91 19.45
C TYR A 144 -15.16 -11.18 19.14
N PHE A 145 -15.78 -10.54 20.14
CA PHE A 145 -17.01 -9.76 19.95
C PHE A 145 -16.81 -8.57 19.01
N TYR A 146 -15.68 -7.88 19.09
CA TYR A 146 -15.38 -6.78 18.17
C TYR A 146 -15.24 -7.28 16.72
N ARG A 147 -14.54 -8.42 16.53
CA ARG A 147 -14.40 -9.05 15.22
C ARG A 147 -15.76 -9.48 14.64
N ILE A 148 -16.60 -10.13 15.43
CA ILE A 148 -17.92 -10.58 14.96
C ILE A 148 -18.82 -9.39 14.64
N THR A 149 -18.84 -8.37 15.49
CA THR A 149 -19.63 -7.16 15.22
C THR A 149 -19.17 -6.50 13.91
N TYR A 150 -17.87 -6.52 13.63
CA TYR A 150 -17.32 -6.05 12.35
C TYR A 150 -17.70 -6.96 11.17
N GLU A 151 -17.65 -8.29 11.31
CA GLU A 151 -18.09 -9.25 10.29
C GLU A 151 -19.60 -9.10 10.00
N MET A 152 -20.42 -8.87 11.02
CA MET A 152 -21.86 -8.57 10.89
C MET A 152 -22.11 -7.26 10.12
N MET A 153 -21.31 -6.22 10.37
CA MET A 153 -21.37 -4.97 9.59
C MET A 153 -21.09 -5.22 8.09
N LEU A 154 -20.19 -6.16 7.78
CA LEU A 154 -19.85 -6.54 6.41
C LEU A 154 -20.89 -7.46 5.74
N GLY A 155 -21.90 -7.94 6.48
CA GLY A 155 -22.95 -8.79 5.93
C GLY A 155 -22.86 -10.27 6.31
N ASP A 156 -21.89 -10.69 7.15
CA ASP A 156 -21.84 -12.07 7.65
C ASP A 156 -22.79 -12.22 8.85
N TRP A 157 -23.98 -12.78 8.62
CA TRP A 157 -25.08 -12.82 9.60
C TRP A 157 -25.24 -14.21 10.23
N ASP A 158 -24.13 -14.93 10.38
CA ASP A 158 -24.11 -16.26 10.98
C ASP A 158 -24.38 -16.21 12.50
N LEU A 159 -25.67 -16.24 12.86
CA LEU A 159 -26.16 -16.21 14.24
C LEU A 159 -25.92 -17.54 14.98
N ASP A 160 -25.58 -18.61 14.27
CA ASP A 160 -25.37 -19.94 14.85
C ASP A 160 -24.10 -19.99 15.71
N ARG A 161 -23.24 -18.97 15.63
CA ARG A 161 -21.99 -18.81 16.40
C ARG A 161 -22.19 -18.37 17.87
N GLY A 162 -23.36 -18.66 18.46
CA GLY A 162 -23.66 -18.31 19.87
C GLY A 162 -24.60 -17.12 20.05
N PHE A 163 -25.34 -16.73 19.02
CA PHE A 163 -26.33 -15.63 19.05
C PHE A 163 -27.77 -16.14 19.04
N SER A 164 -28.00 -17.41 19.40
CA SER A 164 -29.32 -18.05 19.38
C SER A 164 -30.27 -17.54 20.47
N ASP A 165 -29.76 -16.82 21.47
CA ASP A 165 -30.54 -16.27 22.57
C ASP A 165 -31.58 -15.25 22.09
N GLY A 166 -32.81 -15.41 22.58
CA GLY A 166 -33.95 -14.54 22.23
C GLY A 166 -33.68 -13.04 22.46
N GLY A 167 -32.83 -12.71 23.44
CA GLY A 167 -32.44 -11.32 23.77
C GLY A 167 -31.51 -10.66 22.76
N VAL A 168 -30.83 -11.43 21.91
CA VAL A 168 -29.88 -10.91 20.91
C VAL A 168 -30.61 -10.31 19.70
N TYR A 169 -31.71 -10.93 19.27
CA TYR A 169 -32.49 -10.50 18.11
C TYR A 169 -32.86 -9.00 18.11
N PRO A 170 -33.41 -8.40 19.19
CA PRO A 170 -33.72 -6.98 19.18
C PRO A 170 -32.47 -6.09 19.03
N VAL A 171 -31.34 -6.47 19.63
CA VAL A 171 -30.08 -5.72 19.48
C VAL A 171 -29.51 -5.87 18.08
N PHE A 172 -29.61 -7.06 17.49
CA PHE A 172 -29.21 -7.30 16.10
C PHE A 172 -30.03 -6.47 15.10
N VAL A 173 -31.36 -6.38 15.28
CA VAL A 173 -32.23 -5.54 14.45
C VAL A 173 -31.86 -4.06 14.60
N LEU A 174 -31.58 -3.61 15.81
CA LEU A 174 -31.16 -2.23 16.06
C LEU A 174 -29.78 -1.95 15.44
N PHE A 175 -28.82 -2.87 15.59
CA PHE A 175 -27.50 -2.79 14.98
C PHE A 175 -27.57 -2.65 13.46
N THR A 176 -28.32 -3.54 12.79
CA THR A 176 -28.47 -3.50 11.32
C THR A 176 -29.16 -2.22 10.85
N PHE A 177 -30.17 -1.72 11.58
CA PHE A 177 -30.81 -0.46 11.26
C PHE A 177 -29.84 0.74 11.37
N PHE A 178 -29.12 0.88 12.48
CA PHE A 178 -28.23 2.03 12.67
C PHE A 178 -26.94 1.94 11.85
N ILE A 179 -26.25 0.81 11.89
CA ILE A 179 -24.95 0.66 11.20
C ILE A 179 -25.17 0.40 9.72
N THR A 180 -25.92 -0.64 9.36
CA THR A 180 -26.02 -1.04 7.95
C THR A 180 -26.89 -0.06 7.16
N ILE A 181 -28.04 0.38 7.67
CA ILE A 181 -28.93 1.26 6.90
C ILE A 181 -28.51 2.72 7.03
N ILE A 182 -28.47 3.28 8.24
CA ILE A 182 -28.23 4.71 8.41
C ILE A 182 -26.78 5.09 8.06
N MET A 183 -25.79 4.43 8.68
CA MET A 183 -24.38 4.83 8.48
C MET A 183 -23.91 4.57 7.05
N THR A 184 -24.31 3.47 6.40
CA THR A 184 -23.93 3.21 4.99
C THR A 184 -24.55 4.24 4.04
N ASN A 185 -25.81 4.63 4.23
CA ASN A 185 -26.44 5.68 3.42
C ASN A 185 -25.73 7.04 3.61
N MET A 186 -25.35 7.36 4.85
CA MET A 186 -24.56 8.56 5.14
C MET A 186 -23.16 8.52 4.50
N LEU A 187 -22.50 7.35 4.51
CA LEU A 187 -21.21 7.13 3.87
C LEU A 187 -21.28 7.42 2.37
N ILE A 188 -22.29 6.88 1.68
CA ILE A 188 -22.51 7.10 0.25
C ILE A 188 -22.75 8.59 -0.04
N ALA A 189 -23.55 9.26 0.78
CA ALA A 189 -23.84 10.69 0.62
C ALA A 189 -22.57 11.55 0.76
N ILE A 190 -21.74 11.29 1.79
CA ILE A 190 -20.46 11.98 2.00
C ILE A 190 -19.51 11.70 0.84
N ALA A 191 -19.35 10.43 0.45
CA ALA A 191 -18.47 10.04 -0.64
C ALA A 191 -18.88 10.68 -1.97
N SER A 192 -20.18 10.77 -2.27
CA SER A 192 -20.69 11.41 -3.48
C SER A 192 -20.38 12.91 -3.51
N GLY A 193 -20.65 13.63 -2.41
CA GLY A 193 -20.36 15.07 -2.31
C GLY A 193 -18.85 15.37 -2.40
N SER A 194 -18.03 14.58 -1.71
CA SER A 194 -16.56 14.69 -1.79
C SER A 194 -16.02 14.37 -3.19
N TYR A 195 -16.61 13.39 -3.88
CA TYR A 195 -16.23 13.05 -5.25
C TYR A 195 -16.52 14.18 -6.24
N GLU A 196 -17.71 14.78 -6.19
CA GLU A 196 -18.09 15.90 -7.07
C GLU A 196 -17.16 17.12 -6.86
N ASN A 197 -16.91 17.47 -5.60
CA ASN A 197 -15.98 18.56 -5.23
C ASN A 197 -14.55 18.29 -5.74
N ALA A 198 -14.07 17.05 -5.61
CA ALA A 198 -12.76 16.66 -6.10
C ALA A 198 -12.68 16.63 -7.63
N LYS A 199 -13.77 16.24 -8.31
CA LYS A 199 -13.86 16.25 -9.78
C LYS A 199 -13.74 17.68 -10.32
N GLN A 200 -14.41 18.65 -9.70
CA GLN A 200 -14.34 20.07 -10.09
C GLN A 200 -12.94 20.66 -9.86
N LYS A 201 -12.30 20.35 -8.73
CA LYS A 201 -10.96 20.89 -8.38
C LYS A 201 -9.80 20.12 -9.02
N GLY A 202 -10.06 18.89 -9.49
CA GLY A 202 -9.06 17.94 -9.96
C GLY A 202 -8.12 18.49 -11.05
N PRO A 203 -8.64 19.10 -12.14
CA PRO A 203 -7.79 19.62 -13.22
C PRO A 203 -6.79 20.68 -12.75
N GLY A 204 -7.21 21.58 -11.86
CA GLY A 204 -6.34 22.62 -11.28
C GLY A 204 -5.23 22.01 -10.42
N LEU A 205 -5.58 21.07 -9.53
CA LEU A 205 -4.62 20.39 -8.67
C LEU A 205 -3.60 19.58 -9.47
N PHE A 206 -4.04 18.94 -10.56
CA PHE A 206 -3.17 18.17 -11.45
C PHE A 206 -2.11 19.06 -12.13
N ARG A 207 -2.49 20.25 -12.58
CA ARG A 207 -1.54 21.21 -13.20
C ARG A 207 -0.44 21.62 -12.21
N ILE A 208 -0.82 21.98 -10.98
CA ILE A 208 0.13 22.34 -9.91
C ILE A 208 1.07 21.18 -9.59
N MET A 209 0.52 19.97 -9.49
CA MET A 209 1.28 18.76 -9.19
C MET A 209 2.33 18.45 -10.27
N ARG A 210 1.99 18.63 -11.55
CA ARG A 210 2.95 18.48 -12.65
C ARG A 210 4.06 19.52 -12.60
N ILE A 211 3.75 20.77 -12.26
CA ILE A 211 4.76 21.82 -12.11
C ILE A 211 5.72 21.48 -10.98
N HIS A 212 5.22 21.04 -9.82
CA HIS A 212 6.06 20.57 -8.72
C HIS A 212 6.95 19.40 -9.14
N TYR A 213 6.38 18.38 -9.78
CA TYR A 213 7.16 17.25 -10.28
C TYR A 213 8.26 17.67 -11.26
N CYS A 214 7.94 18.56 -12.22
CA CYS A 214 8.94 19.12 -13.13
C CYS A 214 10.04 19.87 -12.39
N SER A 215 9.70 20.63 -11.34
CA SER A 215 10.70 21.37 -10.56
C SER A 215 11.64 20.44 -9.77
N GLU A 216 11.11 19.37 -9.17
CA GLU A 216 11.89 18.36 -8.45
C GLU A 216 12.83 17.62 -9.41
N VAL A 217 12.30 17.25 -10.57
CA VAL A 217 13.07 16.67 -11.67
C VAL A 217 14.20 17.57 -12.12
N SER A 218 13.92 18.85 -12.36
CA SER A 218 14.95 19.80 -12.81
C SER A 218 16.01 20.03 -11.74
N LEU A 219 15.63 20.00 -10.46
CA LEU A 219 16.57 20.09 -9.35
C LEU A 219 17.45 18.84 -9.25
N LEU A 220 16.88 17.65 -9.47
CA LEU A 220 17.66 16.41 -9.60
C LEU A 220 18.59 16.48 -10.81
N GLU A 221 18.13 16.95 -11.97
CA GLU A 221 18.97 17.13 -13.17
C GLU A 221 20.17 18.04 -12.85
N LEU A 222 19.94 19.19 -12.20
CA LEU A 222 21.02 20.08 -11.78
C LEU A 222 22.00 19.43 -10.79
N ALA A 223 21.49 18.74 -9.77
CA ALA A 223 22.31 18.01 -8.80
C ALA A 223 23.16 16.92 -9.46
N THR A 224 22.60 16.25 -10.48
CA THR A 224 23.31 15.21 -11.24
C THR A 224 24.29 15.77 -12.26
N CYS A 225 24.01 16.93 -12.86
CA CYS A 225 24.90 17.63 -13.80
C CYS A 225 26.12 18.24 -13.11
N GLN A 226 26.00 18.73 -11.87
CA GLN A 226 27.14 19.22 -11.10
C GLN A 226 28.10 18.09 -10.63
N GLY A 227 27.71 16.82 -10.81
CA GLY A 227 28.58 15.69 -10.54
C GLY A 227 28.11 14.42 -11.25
N THR A 228 28.44 14.27 -12.54
CA THR A 228 28.23 13.03 -13.31
C THR A 228 28.78 11.78 -12.62
N LYS A 229 29.74 11.97 -11.71
CA LYS A 229 30.31 10.93 -10.84
C LYS A 229 29.29 10.32 -9.88
N VAL A 230 28.31 11.08 -9.40
CA VAL A 230 27.37 10.62 -8.35
C VAL A 230 26.31 9.69 -8.92
N VAL A 231 25.72 10.01 -10.08
CA VAL A 231 24.75 9.12 -10.74
C VAL A 231 25.41 7.86 -11.25
N SER A 232 26.58 7.98 -11.88
CA SER A 232 27.34 6.79 -12.26
C SER A 232 27.72 5.98 -11.01
N ALA A 233 28.11 6.63 -9.91
CA ALA A 233 28.40 5.93 -8.67
C ALA A 233 27.18 5.23 -8.09
N LEU A 234 25.98 5.83 -8.12
CA LEU A 234 24.72 5.24 -7.64
C LEU A 234 24.27 4.05 -8.49
N ILE A 235 24.36 4.15 -9.82
CA ILE A 235 24.05 3.03 -10.72
C ILE A 235 25.10 1.92 -10.56
N ILE A 236 26.37 2.29 -10.42
CA ILE A 236 27.46 1.32 -10.20
C ILE A 236 27.32 0.68 -8.82
N THR A 237 27.00 1.42 -7.75
CA THR A 237 26.79 0.84 -6.41
C THR A 237 25.53 -0.01 -6.39
N GLY A 238 24.43 0.42 -7.01
CA GLY A 238 23.22 -0.38 -7.13
C GLY A 238 23.45 -1.69 -7.89
N THR A 239 24.13 -1.64 -9.04
CA THR A 239 24.46 -2.85 -9.82
C THR A 239 25.47 -3.75 -9.13
N LEU A 240 26.53 -3.19 -8.52
CA LEU A 240 27.48 -3.97 -7.74
C LEU A 240 26.86 -4.59 -6.49
N PHE A 241 25.93 -3.88 -5.85
CA PHE A 241 25.15 -4.40 -4.73
C PHE A 241 24.26 -5.55 -5.20
N SER A 242 23.51 -5.39 -6.30
CA SER A 242 22.71 -6.49 -6.87
C SER A 242 23.56 -7.71 -7.27
N ILE A 243 24.74 -7.51 -7.88
CA ILE A 243 25.67 -8.60 -8.23
C ILE A 243 26.24 -9.26 -6.97
N GLY A 244 26.60 -8.46 -5.96
CA GLY A 244 27.09 -8.94 -4.67
C GLY A 244 26.05 -9.80 -3.96
N VAL A 245 24.80 -9.33 -3.96
CA VAL A 245 23.66 -10.04 -3.40
C VAL A 245 23.39 -11.33 -4.18
N VAL A 246 23.38 -11.33 -5.52
CA VAL A 246 23.21 -12.54 -6.34
C VAL A 246 24.33 -13.55 -6.11
N ARG A 247 25.59 -13.11 -5.98
CA ARG A 247 26.72 -14.01 -5.71
C ARG A 247 26.72 -14.55 -4.28
N TRP A 248 26.26 -13.76 -3.33
CA TRP A 248 26.06 -14.22 -1.95
C TRP A 248 24.92 -15.24 -1.87
N LEU A 249 23.84 -15.01 -2.60
CA LEU A 249 22.75 -15.94 -2.87
C LEU A 249 23.26 -17.28 -3.44
N ASP A 250 24.05 -17.24 -4.50
CA ASP A 250 24.57 -18.43 -5.18
C ASP A 250 25.47 -19.30 -4.27
N ARG A 251 26.13 -18.67 -3.29
CA ARG A 251 26.91 -19.39 -2.26
C ARG A 251 26.04 -20.04 -1.18
N THR A 252 24.88 -19.46 -0.87
CA THR A 252 23.98 -19.95 0.19
C THR A 252 23.01 -21.00 -0.32
N THR A 253 22.58 -20.92 -1.59
CA THR A 253 21.72 -21.90 -2.26
C THR A 253 22.37 -23.27 -2.41
N ASN A 254 23.70 -23.34 -2.57
CA ASN A 254 24.42 -24.61 -2.67
C ASN A 254 24.53 -25.39 -1.34
N LYS A 255 24.12 -24.79 -0.22
CA LYS A 255 24.19 -25.42 1.11
C LYS A 255 22.83 -25.68 1.75
N SER A 256 21.83 -24.87 1.47
CA SER A 256 20.48 -25.01 2.05
C SER A 256 19.58 -25.83 1.13
N GLY A 257 19.20 -27.03 1.55
CA GLY A 257 18.31 -27.94 0.81
C GLY A 257 16.84 -27.52 0.76
N SER A 258 16.49 -26.34 1.29
CA SER A 258 15.11 -25.83 1.30
C SER A 258 14.87 -24.88 0.12
N PHE A 259 14.24 -25.39 -0.93
CA PHE A 259 13.83 -24.62 -2.10
C PHE A 259 12.99 -23.38 -1.75
N GLU A 260 12.25 -23.41 -0.64
CA GLU A 260 11.31 -22.34 -0.27
C GLU A 260 12.02 -21.05 0.16
N HIS A 261 13.12 -21.17 0.90
CA HIS A 261 13.94 -20.00 1.28
C HIS A 261 14.57 -19.31 0.06
N GLN A 262 14.90 -20.09 -0.96
CA GLN A 262 15.47 -19.56 -2.20
C GLN A 262 14.48 -18.64 -2.93
N TYR A 263 13.20 -19.03 -3.02
CA TYR A 263 12.18 -18.22 -3.69
C TYR A 263 11.94 -16.87 -2.99
N HIS A 264 11.87 -16.83 -1.66
CA HIS A 264 11.67 -15.59 -0.91
C HIS A 264 12.85 -14.63 -1.09
N LEU A 265 14.07 -15.17 -1.10
CA LEU A 265 15.28 -14.40 -1.32
C LEU A 265 15.36 -13.87 -2.76
N TYR A 266 15.03 -14.69 -3.77
CA TYR A 266 14.95 -14.21 -5.17
C TYR A 266 13.87 -13.14 -5.35
N LEU A 267 12.72 -13.27 -4.67
CA LEU A 267 11.66 -12.25 -4.69
C LEU A 267 12.16 -10.94 -4.10
N ALA A 268 12.78 -10.95 -2.91
CA ALA A 268 13.30 -9.76 -2.26
C ALA A 268 14.36 -9.05 -3.12
N VAL A 269 15.25 -9.82 -3.76
CA VAL A 269 16.27 -9.28 -4.66
C VAL A 269 15.67 -8.75 -5.95
N GLY A 270 14.65 -9.43 -6.48
CA GLY A 270 13.88 -8.97 -7.64
C GLY A 270 13.20 -7.63 -7.36
N VAL A 271 12.57 -7.48 -6.19
CA VAL A 271 11.97 -6.23 -5.71
C VAL A 271 13.02 -5.13 -5.59
N MET A 272 14.15 -5.40 -4.93
CA MET A 272 15.22 -4.41 -4.77
C MET A 272 15.84 -3.98 -6.12
N ALA A 273 16.04 -4.92 -7.03
CA ALA A 273 16.49 -4.61 -8.39
C ALA A 273 15.44 -3.76 -9.13
N TRP A 274 14.16 -4.11 -8.99
CA TRP A 274 13.06 -3.34 -9.57
C TRP A 274 13.06 -1.89 -9.09
N TYR A 275 13.27 -1.62 -7.79
CA TYR A 275 13.42 -0.26 -7.24
C TYR A 275 14.54 0.53 -7.90
N VAL A 276 15.72 -0.07 -8.04
CA VAL A 276 16.88 0.59 -8.68
C VAL A 276 16.55 0.88 -10.16
N PHE A 277 15.92 -0.05 -10.85
CA PHE A 277 15.53 0.12 -12.26
C PHE A 277 14.43 1.17 -12.45
N THR A 278 13.41 1.21 -11.58
CA THR A 278 12.36 2.24 -11.64
C THR A 278 12.93 3.61 -11.31
N ALA A 279 13.73 3.75 -10.24
CA ALA A 279 14.39 5.01 -9.91
C ALA A 279 15.29 5.51 -11.05
N ALA A 280 16.10 4.63 -11.64
CA ALA A 280 16.94 4.96 -12.79
C ALA A 280 16.13 5.32 -14.04
N GLY A 281 15.04 4.58 -14.32
CA GLY A 281 14.13 4.84 -15.43
C GLY A 281 13.43 6.20 -15.31
N VAL A 282 12.99 6.55 -14.10
CA VAL A 282 12.39 7.85 -13.79
C VAL A 282 13.42 8.96 -14.02
N LEU A 283 14.58 8.90 -13.37
CA LEU A 283 15.65 9.90 -13.53
C LEU A 283 16.05 10.11 -15.00
N TYR A 284 16.08 9.03 -15.79
CA TYR A 284 16.43 9.09 -17.20
C TYR A 284 15.32 9.69 -18.07
N TYR A 285 14.07 9.27 -17.87
CA TYR A 285 12.92 9.81 -18.60
C TYR A 285 12.74 11.31 -18.34
N THR A 286 13.01 11.71 -17.11
CA THR A 286 12.88 13.09 -16.69
C THR A 286 14.02 13.97 -17.23
N ALA A 287 15.25 13.45 -17.29
CA ALA A 287 16.39 14.13 -17.90
C ALA A 287 16.30 14.26 -19.44
N THR A 288 15.60 13.34 -20.13
CA THR A 288 15.46 13.38 -21.60
C THR A 288 14.39 14.37 -22.10
N SER A 289 13.54 14.89 -21.21
CA SER A 289 12.53 15.90 -21.57
C SER A 289 13.11 17.33 -21.71
N SER A 290 14.34 17.60 -21.26
CA SER A 290 14.96 18.92 -21.42
C SER A 290 15.47 19.08 -22.86
N ARG A 291 14.74 19.88 -23.64
CA ARG A 291 14.94 20.13 -25.10
C ARG A 291 16.33 20.66 -25.50
N MET A 292 17.24 20.89 -24.55
CA MET A 292 18.59 21.38 -24.83
C MET A 292 19.63 20.29 -25.06
N VAL A 293 19.30 19.00 -24.90
CA VAL A 293 20.22 17.88 -25.21
C VAL A 293 20.13 17.44 -26.68
N LYS A 294 19.82 18.37 -27.59
CA LYS A 294 19.65 18.04 -29.02
C LYS A 294 20.97 17.82 -29.77
N GLU A 295 22.13 18.11 -29.15
CA GLU A 295 23.41 18.10 -29.87
C GLU A 295 24.51 17.17 -29.33
N ARG A 296 24.32 16.44 -28.22
CA ARG A 296 25.40 15.56 -27.70
C ARG A 296 25.04 14.10 -27.36
N GLN A 297 23.79 13.66 -27.49
CA GLN A 297 23.41 12.28 -27.10
C GLN A 297 23.33 11.26 -28.25
N CYS A 298 23.84 11.56 -29.44
CA CYS A 298 23.66 10.70 -30.61
C CYS A 298 24.55 9.43 -30.67
N HIS A 299 25.19 8.95 -29.60
CA HIS A 299 26.12 7.81 -29.75
C HIS A 299 26.26 6.77 -28.63
N LYS A 300 25.29 6.60 -27.72
CA LYS A 300 25.31 5.44 -26.80
C LYS A 300 24.15 4.46 -27.05
N PHE A 301 24.48 3.46 -27.87
CA PHE A 301 23.65 2.45 -28.52
C PHE A 301 23.02 1.37 -27.59
N GLY A 302 23.17 1.46 -26.27
CA GLY A 302 22.68 0.43 -25.34
C GLY A 302 21.29 0.68 -24.74
N PHE A 303 20.82 1.93 -24.72
CA PHE A 303 19.65 2.33 -23.91
C PHE A 303 18.30 2.31 -24.65
N GLY A 304 18.29 2.04 -25.95
CA GLY A 304 17.08 2.09 -26.78
C GLY A 304 16.02 1.04 -26.41
N VAL A 305 16.44 -0.14 -25.92
CA VAL A 305 15.52 -1.23 -25.54
C VAL A 305 14.74 -0.88 -24.28
N LEU A 306 15.40 -0.29 -23.27
CA LEU A 306 14.75 0.15 -22.02
C LEU A 306 13.76 1.28 -22.30
N LEU A 307 14.12 2.21 -23.19
CA LEU A 307 13.23 3.29 -23.66
C LEU A 307 11.99 2.75 -24.38
N LEU A 308 12.15 1.75 -25.25
CA LEU A 308 11.04 1.09 -25.92
C LEU A 308 10.10 0.42 -24.91
N TYR A 309 10.65 -0.23 -23.89
CA TYR A 309 9.87 -0.84 -22.82
C TYR A 309 9.02 0.20 -22.06
N PHE A 310 9.64 1.25 -21.52
CA PHE A 310 8.90 2.30 -20.80
C PHE A 310 7.89 3.03 -21.68
N ARG A 311 8.22 3.26 -22.96
CA ARG A 311 7.29 3.87 -23.92
C ARG A 311 6.08 2.97 -24.19
N ASN A 312 6.29 1.66 -24.30
CA ASN A 312 5.21 0.69 -24.50
C ASN A 312 4.34 0.56 -23.24
N VAL A 313 4.94 0.52 -22.04
CA VAL A 313 4.21 0.51 -20.76
C VAL A 313 3.39 1.79 -20.59
N SER A 314 3.97 2.97 -20.87
CA SER A 314 3.24 4.24 -20.79
C SER A 314 2.04 4.27 -21.75
N ARG A 315 2.23 3.84 -23.01
CA ARG A 315 1.12 3.75 -23.98
C ARG A 315 0.05 2.75 -23.55
N PHE A 316 0.45 1.61 -22.99
CA PHE A 316 -0.47 0.62 -22.45
C PHE A 316 -1.29 1.18 -21.28
N ILE A 317 -0.65 1.87 -20.33
CA ILE A 317 -1.34 2.53 -19.21
C ILE A 317 -2.31 3.60 -19.71
N GLN A 318 -1.92 4.42 -20.69
CA GLN A 318 -2.81 5.40 -21.30
C GLN A 318 -4.01 4.74 -22.01
N PHE A 319 -3.78 3.63 -22.71
CA PHE A 319 -4.83 2.87 -23.38
C PHE A 319 -5.82 2.26 -22.37
N VAL A 320 -5.31 1.61 -21.32
CA VAL A 320 -6.12 1.03 -20.23
C VAL A 320 -6.90 2.12 -19.50
N GLY A 321 -6.25 3.24 -19.18
CA GLY A 321 -6.90 4.38 -18.53
C GLY A 321 -8.04 4.97 -19.36
N LYS A 322 -7.85 5.13 -20.68
CA LYS A 322 -8.92 5.58 -21.58
C LYS A 322 -10.09 4.59 -21.66
N ARG A 323 -9.81 3.29 -21.60
CA ARG A 323 -10.84 2.24 -21.72
C ARG A 323 -11.62 2.01 -20.43
N LEU A 324 -10.98 2.17 -19.26
CA LEU A 324 -11.64 2.02 -17.96
C LEU A 324 -12.46 3.24 -17.55
N ILE A 325 -11.93 4.44 -17.77
CA ILE A 325 -12.53 5.68 -17.24
C ILE A 325 -13.39 6.40 -18.29
N GLY A 326 -13.27 6.01 -19.56
CA GLY A 326 -13.80 6.79 -20.67
C GLY A 326 -12.96 8.03 -20.96
N THR A 327 -13.15 8.63 -22.12
CA THR A 327 -12.63 9.97 -22.41
C THR A 327 -13.49 10.97 -21.65
N ILE A 328 -12.92 11.61 -20.63
CA ILE A 328 -13.53 12.79 -20.03
C ILE A 328 -13.41 13.88 -21.09
N GLU A 329 -14.50 14.14 -21.83
CA GLU A 329 -14.67 15.37 -22.60
C GLU A 329 -14.57 16.52 -21.59
N SER A 330 -13.47 17.26 -21.66
CA SER A 330 -13.41 18.57 -21.02
C SER A 330 -14.21 19.50 -21.91
N ASP A 331 -15.40 19.92 -21.48
CA ASP A 331 -16.23 20.96 -22.12
C ASP A 331 -15.57 22.36 -22.05
N ASP A 332 -14.23 22.43 -22.09
CA ASP A 332 -13.43 23.66 -21.94
C ASP A 332 -13.38 24.51 -23.24
N ASP A 333 -14.14 24.17 -24.28
CA ASP A 333 -14.24 24.99 -25.51
C ASP A 333 -15.24 26.16 -25.38
N GLU A 334 -15.93 26.32 -24.24
CA GLU A 334 -16.75 27.50 -23.98
C GLU A 334 -15.96 28.57 -23.20
N ASN A 335 -15.40 29.53 -23.96
CA ASN A 335 -15.42 30.95 -23.60
C ASN A 335 -14.36 31.50 -22.61
N TRP A 336 -13.09 31.06 -22.70
CA TRP A 336 -11.98 31.72 -21.98
C TRP A 336 -11.41 32.97 -22.68
N ASP A 337 -11.88 33.32 -23.88
CA ASP A 337 -11.34 34.45 -24.65
C ASP A 337 -11.76 35.84 -24.15
N ASN A 338 -12.63 35.95 -23.13
CA ASN A 338 -13.12 37.26 -22.67
C ASN A 338 -12.44 37.86 -21.42
N ASP A 339 -11.57 37.14 -20.69
CA ASP A 339 -11.02 37.64 -19.40
C ASP A 339 -9.48 37.75 -19.31
N SER A 340 -8.75 37.57 -20.41
CA SER A 340 -7.27 37.67 -20.42
C SER A 340 -6.70 39.12 -20.41
N GLY A 341 -7.54 40.14 -20.17
CA GLY A 341 -7.17 41.55 -20.29
C GLY A 341 -6.38 42.20 -19.16
N CYS A 342 -6.14 41.56 -17.99
CA CYS A 342 -5.71 42.32 -16.81
C CYS A 342 -4.40 41.95 -16.09
N PHE A 343 -3.60 40.95 -16.51
CA PHE A 343 -2.46 40.49 -15.67
C PHE A 343 -1.03 40.83 -16.14
N VAL A 344 -0.84 41.65 -17.19
CA VAL A 344 0.53 41.91 -17.74
C VAL A 344 1.10 43.32 -17.42
N SER A 345 0.40 44.20 -16.70
CA SER A 345 0.82 45.61 -16.56
C SER A 345 1.67 46.01 -15.34
N ALA A 346 2.23 45.08 -14.54
CA ALA A 346 2.86 45.47 -13.26
C ALA A 346 4.41 45.41 -13.18
N CYS A 347 5.13 44.97 -14.21
CA CYS A 347 6.59 44.78 -14.13
C CYS A 347 7.43 45.55 -15.17
N SER A 348 6.98 46.72 -15.62
CA SER A 348 7.81 47.59 -16.46
C SER A 348 7.54 49.05 -16.14
N ASN A 349 8.21 49.59 -15.13
CA ASN A 349 8.68 50.98 -15.08
C ASN A 349 9.40 51.25 -13.74
N ASN A 350 10.73 51.12 -13.74
CA ASN A 350 11.60 52.00 -12.95
C ASN A 350 13.03 51.93 -13.49
N SER A 351 13.29 52.73 -14.51
CA SER A 351 14.62 53.29 -14.77
C SER A 351 14.46 54.72 -15.23
N LYS A 352 14.62 55.66 -14.31
CA LYS A 352 15.20 56.99 -14.53
C LYS A 352 15.55 57.61 -13.19
#